data_AF-A0A972LGW3-F1
#
_entry.id   AF-A0A972LGW3-F1
#
_cell.length_a   1.000
_cell.length_b   1.000
_cell.length_c   1.000
_cell.angle_alpha   90.00
_cell.angle_beta   90.00
_cell.angle_gamma   90.00
#
_symmetry.space_group_name_H-M   'P 1'
#
loop_
_entity.id
_entity.type
_entity.pdbx_description
1 polymer ?
#
loop_
_entity_poly.entity_id
_entity_poly.type
_entity_poly.pdbx_seq_one_letter_code
_entity_poly.pdbx_strand_id
1 'polypeptide(L)'
;MTLIEIIRNTMLAGFGAQEKIKEFVDELVKKGELSESQGAKLVKEWTERAEKSTEDVTKTLSDIIAKSLEKMNLPTKDDIDNIDKKLKTLSARVKKLEEAITKQPSEQE
;
A
#
# COMPACT_ATOMS: atom_id res chain seq x y z
N MET A 1 1.09 19.56 0.34
CA MET A 1 1.31 18.56 -0.74
C MET A 1 1.06 17.20 -0.13
N THR A 2 0.05 16.49 -0.60
CA THR A 2 -0.24 15.14 -0.10
C THR A 2 0.78 14.15 -0.66
N LEU A 3 1.14 13.11 0.10
CA LEU A 3 2.08 12.07 -0.34
C LEU A 3 1.62 11.40 -1.65
N ILE A 4 0.30 11.26 -1.81
CA ILE A 4 -0.35 10.69 -2.99
C ILE A 4 -0.07 11.54 -4.24
N GLU A 5 -0.12 12.87 -4.13
CA GLU A 5 0.19 13.77 -5.25
C GLU A 5 1.66 13.67 -5.69
N ILE A 6 2.59 13.53 -4.74
CA ILE A 6 4.01 13.37 -5.05
C ILE A 6 4.25 12.06 -5.82
N ILE A 7 3.64 10.96 -5.38
CA ILE A 7 3.71 9.66 -6.08
C ILE A 7 3.11 9.78 -7.48
N ARG A 8 1.93 10.40 -7.60
CA ARG A 8 1.25 10.58 -8.89
C ARG A 8 2.07 11.40 -9.88
N ASN A 9 2.61 12.53 -9.44
CA ASN A 9 3.43 13.39 -10.29
C ASN A 9 4.75 12.72 -10.69
N THR A 10 5.38 11.98 -9.77
CA THR A 10 6.61 11.23 -10.07
C THR A 10 6.35 10.11 -11.07
N MET A 11 5.21 9.42 -10.94
CA MET A 11 4.79 8.37 -11.88
C MET A 11 4.51 8.95 -13.27
N LEU A 12 3.80 10.08 -13.37
CA LEU A 12 3.56 10.77 -14.64
C LEU A 12 4.86 11.26 -15.30
N ALA A 13 5.81 11.76 -14.50
CA ALA A 13 7.13 12.13 -14.98
C ALA A 13 7.92 10.90 -15.47
N GLY A 14 7.80 9.75 -14.79
CA GLY A 14 8.38 8.48 -15.22
C GLY A 14 7.85 8.00 -16.57
N PHE A 15 6.52 8.05 -16.78
CA PHE A 15 5.92 7.72 -18.07
C PHE A 15 6.35 8.69 -19.18
N GLY A 16 6.40 10.00 -18.91
CA GLY A 16 6.91 10.98 -19.88
C GLY A 16 8.39 10.77 -20.22
N ALA A 17 9.20 10.38 -19.24
CA ALA A 17 10.61 10.05 -19.46
C ALA A 17 10.78 8.79 -20.34
N GLN A 18 9.94 7.77 -20.15
CA GLN A 18 9.93 6.57 -20.99
C GLN A 18 9.62 6.89 -22.46
N GLU A 19 8.59 7.71 -22.70
CA GLU A 19 8.21 8.17 -24.04
C GLU A 19 9.37 8.93 -24.71
N LYS A 20 10.00 9.86 -23.95
CA LYS A 20 11.13 10.66 -24.43
C LYS A 20 12.37 9.84 -24.78
N ILE A 21 12.64 8.78 -24.01
CA ILE A 21 13.77 7.88 -24.29
C ILE A 21 13.53 7.09 -25.56
N LYS A 22 12.29 6.62 -25.78
CA LYS A 22 11.93 5.93 -27.02
C LYS A 22 12.07 6.84 -28.23
N GLU A 23 11.56 8.08 -28.16
CA GLU A 23 11.72 9.09 -29.22
C GLU A 23 13.20 9.41 -29.50
N PHE A 24 14.02 9.56 -28.45
CA PHE A 24 15.44 9.85 -28.60
C PHE A 24 16.19 8.71 -29.27
N VAL A 25 15.90 7.46 -28.89
CA VAL A 25 16.49 6.28 -29.53
C VAL A 25 16.06 6.17 -31.00
N ASP A 26 14.78 6.41 -31.29
CA ASP A 26 14.27 6.39 -32.67
C ASP A 26 14.91 7.50 -33.53
N GLU A 27 15.22 8.67 -32.97
CA GLU A 27 15.97 9.72 -33.67
C GLU A 27 17.40 9.31 -33.99
N LEU A 28 18.10 8.66 -33.05
CA LEU A 28 19.47 8.17 -33.27
C LEU A 28 19.52 7.08 -34.35
N VAL A 29 18.49 6.23 -34.39
CA VAL A 29 18.32 5.24 -35.47
C VAL A 29 18.09 5.92 -36.82
N LYS A 30 17.21 6.94 -36.88
CA LYS A 30 16.96 7.71 -38.12
C LYS A 30 18.19 8.48 -38.60
N LYS A 31 19.02 8.98 -37.68
CA LYS A 31 20.29 9.66 -37.99
C LYS A 31 21.37 8.68 -38.45
N GLY A 32 21.14 7.37 -38.36
CA GLY A 32 22.10 6.32 -38.70
C GLY A 32 23.21 6.15 -37.67
N GLU A 33 23.10 6.81 -36.51
CA GLU A 33 24.06 6.67 -35.39
C GLU A 33 23.86 5.36 -34.62
N LEU A 34 22.69 4.73 -34.81
CA LEU A 34 22.31 3.45 -34.22
C LEU A 34 21.61 2.56 -35.25
N SER A 35 21.86 1.24 -35.20
CA SER A 35 21.01 0.31 -35.96
C SER A 35 19.66 0.12 -35.26
N GLU A 36 18.62 -0.26 -36.02
CA GLU A 36 17.31 -0.61 -35.46
C GLU A 36 17.41 -1.69 -34.36
N SER A 37 18.30 -2.67 -34.55
CA SER A 37 18.54 -3.74 -33.57
C SER A 37 19.16 -3.24 -32.27
N GLN A 38 20.08 -2.27 -32.35
CA GLN A 38 20.70 -1.68 -31.17
C GLN A 38 19.73 -0.73 -30.44
N GLY A 39 18.94 0.05 -31.18
CA GLY A 39 17.91 0.92 -30.59
C GLY A 39 16.84 0.12 -29.83
N ALA A 40 16.30 -0.93 -30.46
CA ALA A 40 15.32 -1.82 -29.83
C ALA A 40 15.89 -2.48 -28.55
N LYS A 41 17.17 -2.86 -28.57
CA LYS A 41 17.84 -3.44 -27.40
C LYS A 41 17.98 -2.44 -26.25
N LEU A 42 18.34 -1.19 -26.53
CA LEU A 42 18.45 -0.13 -25.51
C LEU A 42 17.11 0.19 -24.85
N VAL A 43 16.05 0.32 -25.64
CA VAL A 43 14.69 0.56 -25.11
C VAL A 43 14.24 -0.60 -24.23
N LYS A 44 14.53 -1.83 -24.65
CA LYS A 44 14.19 -3.03 -23.88
C LYS A 44 14.95 -3.10 -22.56
N GLU A 45 16.27 -2.93 -22.57
CA GLU A 45 17.10 -2.92 -21.35
C GLU A 45 16.69 -1.81 -20.38
N TRP A 46 16.35 -0.62 -20.90
CA TRP A 46 15.87 0.48 -20.07
C TRP A 46 14.51 0.15 -19.42
N THR A 47 13.59 -0.43 -20.18
CA THR A 47 12.26 -0.82 -19.69
C THR A 47 12.36 -1.90 -18.62
N GLU A 48 13.13 -2.97 -18.86
CA GLU A 48 13.35 -4.04 -17.87
C GLU A 48 13.99 -3.49 -16.59
N ARG A 49 14.93 -2.56 -16.70
CA ARG A 49 15.56 -1.92 -15.54
C ARG A 49 14.60 -1.00 -14.79
N ALA A 50 13.73 -0.29 -15.50
CA ALA A 50 12.71 0.57 -14.91
C ALA A 50 11.64 -0.24 -14.16
N GLU A 51 11.18 -1.35 -14.73
CA GLU A 51 10.23 -2.28 -14.08
C GLU A 51 10.81 -2.84 -12.78
N LYS A 52 12.04 -3.37 -12.83
CA LYS A 52 12.72 -3.90 -11.65
C LYS A 52 12.92 -2.84 -10.57
N SER A 53 13.32 -1.62 -10.95
CA SER A 53 13.47 -0.51 -10.01
C SER A 53 12.14 -0.09 -9.39
N THR A 54 11.04 -0.18 -10.13
CA THR A 54 9.69 0.16 -9.64
C THR A 54 9.21 -0.86 -8.60
N GLU A 55 9.50 -2.14 -8.81
CA GLU A 55 9.16 -3.20 -7.86
C GLU A 55 9.90 -3.02 -6.52
N ASP A 56 11.21 -2.76 -6.57
CA ASP A 56 12.03 -2.50 -5.38
C ASP A 56 11.56 -1.26 -4.61
N VAL A 57 11.20 -0.19 -5.33
CA VAL A 57 10.64 1.03 -4.73
C VAL A 57 9.28 0.75 -4.08
N THR A 58 8.40 -0.01 -4.74
CA THR A 58 7.07 -0.35 -4.21
C THR A 58 7.18 -1.16 -2.92
N LYS A 59 8.11 -2.12 -2.88
CA LYS A 59 8.38 -2.93 -1.70
C LYS A 59 8.93 -2.09 -0.55
N THR A 60 9.92 -1.24 -0.84
CA THR A 60 10.50 -0.33 0.15
C THR A 60 9.46 0.64 0.70
N LEU A 61 8.61 1.19 -0.17
CA LEU A 61 7.55 2.11 0.21
C LEU A 61 6.51 1.42 1.10
N SER A 62 6.11 0.19 0.76
CA SER A 62 5.20 -0.62 1.56
C SER A 62 5.77 -0.88 2.96
N ASP A 63 7.06 -1.23 3.04
CA ASP A 63 7.75 -1.43 4.32
C ASP A 63 7.85 -0.15 5.15
N ILE A 64 8.10 1.00 4.52
CA ILE A 64 8.12 2.30 5.20
C ILE A 64 6.74 2.65 5.74
N ILE A 65 5.69 2.42 4.96
CA ILE A 65 4.31 2.66 5.39
C ILE A 65 3.95 1.73 6.54
N ALA A 66 4.25 0.43 6.42
CA ALA A 66 4.01 -0.55 7.49
C ALA A 66 4.72 -0.16 8.79
N LYS A 67 6.03 0.15 8.73
CA LYS A 67 6.81 0.59 9.90
C LYS A 67 6.32 1.92 10.47
N SER A 68 5.85 2.84 9.63
CA SER A 68 5.29 4.11 10.08
C SER A 68 3.95 3.91 10.78
N LEU A 69 3.09 3.04 10.25
CA LEU A 69 1.82 2.66 10.88
C LEU A 69 2.04 1.94 12.21
N GLU A 70 3.00 1.02 12.29
CA GLU A 70 3.41 0.37 13.55
C GLU A 70 3.86 1.40 14.58
N LYS A 71 4.71 2.37 14.19
CA LYS A 71 5.20 3.42 15.09
C LYS A 71 4.11 4.41 15.53
N MET A 72 3.04 4.58 14.75
CA MET A 72 1.95 5.48 15.10
C MET A 72 0.95 4.85 16.09
N ASN A 73 1.18 3.62 16.58
CA ASN A 73 0.27 2.91 17.49
C ASN A 73 -1.19 2.92 16.98
N LEU A 74 -1.35 2.92 15.65
CA LEU A 74 -2.64 2.91 14.99
C LEU A 74 -3.16 1.47 15.04
N PRO A 75 -4.32 1.23 15.68
CA PRO A 75 -4.89 -0.09 15.73
C PRO A 75 -5.20 -0.58 14.32
N THR A 76 -4.74 -1.78 14.00
CA THR A 76 -5.05 -2.43 12.73
C THR A 76 -6.54 -2.82 12.69
N LYS A 77 -7.04 -3.17 11.50
CA LYS A 77 -8.42 -3.68 11.38
C LYS A 77 -8.65 -4.92 12.24
N ASP A 78 -7.65 -5.80 12.34
CA ASP A 78 -7.70 -7.00 13.19
C ASP A 78 -7.75 -6.65 14.69
N ASP A 79 -7.06 -5.59 15.11
CA ASP A 79 -7.13 -5.10 16.49
C ASP A 79 -8.53 -4.59 16.84
N ILE A 80 -9.17 -3.87 15.92
CA ILE A 80 -10.55 -3.38 16.06
C ILE A 80 -11.52 -4.56 16.17
N ASP A 81 -11.37 -5.58 15.31
CA ASP A 81 -12.22 -6.77 15.32
C ASP A 81 -12.05 -7.59 16.61
N ASN A 82 -10.81 -7.68 17.14
CA ASN A 82 -10.54 -8.32 18.42
C ASN A 82 -11.16 -7.56 19.60
N ILE A 83 -11.14 -6.23 19.56
CA ILE A 83 -11.81 -5.39 20.56
C ILE A 83 -13.33 -5.59 20.49
N ASP A 84 -13.94 -5.62 19.29
CA ASP A 84 -15.37 -5.85 19.12
C ASP A 84 -15.81 -7.21 19.68
N LYS A 85 -15.05 -8.29 19.42
CA LYS A 85 -15.33 -9.62 19.98
C LYS A 85 -15.25 -9.64 21.51
N LYS A 86 -14.23 -9.00 22.09
CA LYS A 86 -14.07 -8.87 23.54
C LYS A 86 -15.24 -8.07 24.13
N LEU A 87 -15.63 -6.98 23.48
CA LEU A 87 -16.76 -6.15 23.89
C LEU A 87 -18.07 -6.93 23.90
N LYS A 88 -18.37 -7.67 22.81
CA LYS A 88 -19.56 -8.53 22.73
C LYS A 88 -19.59 -9.59 23.83
N THR A 89 -18.46 -10.22 24.11
CA THR A 89 -18.34 -11.22 25.18
C THR A 89 -18.58 -10.60 26.55
N LEU A 90 -18.01 -9.42 26.80
CA LEU A 90 -18.19 -8.70 28.05
C LEU A 90 -19.64 -8.25 28.23
N SER A 91 -20.26 -7.68 27.20
CA SER A 91 -21.67 -7.29 27.20
C SER A 91 -22.60 -8.49 27.46
N ALA A 92 -22.32 -9.66 26.87
CA ALA A 92 -23.09 -10.87 27.14
C ALA A 92 -22.94 -11.37 28.59
N ARG A 93 -21.74 -11.25 29.18
CA ARG A 93 -21.50 -11.61 30.58
C ARG A 93 -22.17 -10.64 31.54
N VAL A 94 -22.09 -9.34 31.27
CA VAL A 94 -22.77 -8.30 32.05
C VAL A 94 -24.28 -8.55 32.02
N LYS A 95 -24.87 -8.77 30.85
CA LYS A 95 -26.30 -9.07 30.72
C LYS A 95 -26.72 -10.31 31.52
N LYS A 96 -25.93 -11.39 31.46
CA LYS A 96 -26.20 -12.60 32.27
C LYS A 96 -26.11 -12.36 33.78
N LEU A 97 -25.17 -11.52 34.22
CA LEU A 97 -25.02 -11.16 35.62
C LEU A 97 -26.17 -10.25 36.08
N GLU A 98 -26.57 -9.28 35.26
CA GLU A 98 -27.73 -8.42 35.52
C GLU A 98 -29.03 -9.25 35.62
N GLU A 99 -29.24 -10.20 34.71
CA GLU A 99 -30.38 -11.13 34.72
C GLU A 99 -30.35 -12.09 35.94
N ALA A 100 -29.17 -12.44 36.45
CA ALA A 100 -29.02 -13.24 37.65
C ALA A 100 -29.30 -12.42 38.92
N ILE A 101 -28.87 -11.16 38.95
CA ILE A 101 -29.11 -10.21 40.06
C ILE A 101 -30.59 -9.79 40.12
N THR A 102 -31.30 -9.71 38.99
CA THR A 102 -32.75 -9.42 38.99
C THR A 102 -33.62 -10.61 39.40
N LYS A 103 -33.07 -11.83 39.54
CA LYS A 103 -33.83 -13.05 39.86
C LYS A 103 -33.68 -13.56 41.30
N GLN A 104 -32.89 -12.93 42.16
CA GLN A 104 -32.78 -13.25 43.59
C GLN A 104 -32.53 -11.96 44.38
N PRO A 105 -33.29 -11.55 45.44
CA PRO A 105 -34.46 -12.17 46.10
C PRO A 105 -35.65 -11.20 46.36
N SER A 106 -36.87 -11.69 46.18
CA SER A 106 -38.05 -11.22 46.93
C SER A 106 -38.94 -12.42 47.28
N GLU A 107 -38.34 -13.44 47.90
CA GLU A 107 -39.02 -14.46 48.69
C GLU A 107 -38.17 -14.67 49.94
N GLN A 108 -38.80 -14.58 51.12
CA GLN A 108 -38.25 -14.45 52.48
C GLN A 108 -37.92 -12.98 52.82
N GLU A 109 -38.76 -12.23 53.54
CA GLU A 109 -39.58 -12.51 54.72
C GLU A 109 -40.84 -11.61 54.74
#